data_AF-A0A6L7PX64-F1
#
_entry.id   AF-A0A6L7PX64-F1
#
_cell.length_a   1.000
_cell.length_b   1.000
_cell.length_c   1.000
_cell.angle_alpha   90.00
_cell.angle_beta   90.00
_cell.angle_gamma   90.00
#
_symmetry.space_group_name_H-M   'P 1'
#
loop_
_entity.id
_entity.type
_entity.pdbx_description
1 polymer ?
#
loop_
_entity_poly.entity_id
_entity_poly.type
_entity_poly.pdbx_seq_one_letter_code
_entity_poly.pdbx_strand_id
1 'polypeptide(L)'
;MTMPRTTKTITFSLPPEMAARVDAAMQGHGKSRSEFLREAVLRYIEECEWRQLLRYGEEQARERGFGPEDVAGLVEEYRAEASRPQT
;
A
#
# COMPACT_ATOMS: atom_id res chain seq x y z
N MET A 1 14.33 -25.82 18.44
CA MET A 1 14.59 -24.37 18.32
C MET A 1 13.25 -23.65 18.36
N THR A 2 12.97 -22.90 19.42
CA THR A 2 11.73 -22.12 19.56
C THR A 2 11.85 -20.87 18.70
N MET A 3 11.08 -20.75 17.61
CA MET A 3 11.05 -19.50 16.85
C MET A 3 10.50 -18.38 17.75
N PRO A 4 11.18 -17.24 17.87
CA PRO A 4 10.66 -16.11 18.63
C PRO A 4 9.34 -15.66 18.03
N ARG A 5 8.37 -15.29 18.88
CA ARG A 5 7.08 -14.75 18.44
C ARG A 5 7.33 -13.48 17.61
N THR A 6 6.87 -13.46 16.36
CA THR A 6 7.08 -12.36 15.40
C THR A 6 6.07 -11.21 15.53
N THR A 7 5.37 -11.11 16.67
CA THR A 7 4.28 -10.13 16.86
C THR A 7 4.42 -9.36 18.16
N LYS A 8 4.26 -8.04 18.09
CA LYS A 8 4.14 -7.15 19.26
C LYS A 8 2.66 -6.82 19.52
N THR A 9 2.21 -6.99 20.76
CA THR A 9 0.84 -6.62 21.16
C THR A 9 0.72 -5.11 21.31
N ILE A 10 -0.36 -4.55 20.78
CA ILE A 10 -0.76 -3.15 20.93
C ILE A 10 -2.20 -3.12 21.46
N THR A 11 -2.46 -2.20 22.39
CA THR A 11 -3.79 -2.00 22.99
C THR A 11 -4.28 -0.61 22.60
N PHE A 12 -5.49 -0.53 22.08
CA PHE A 12 -6.14 0.74 21.73
C PHE A 12 -7.65 0.62 21.95
N SER A 13 -8.31 1.75 22.17
CA SER A 13 -9.75 1.82 22.36
C SER A 13 -10.43 2.22 21.05
N LEU A 14 -11.59 1.63 20.78
CA LEU A 14 -12.46 2.01 19.68
C LEU A 14 -13.73 2.66 20.22
N PRO A 15 -14.29 3.65 19.50
CA PRO A 15 -15.66 4.11 19.76
C PRO A 15 -16.62 2.91 19.76
N PRO A 16 -17.62 2.86 20.66
CA PRO A 16 -18.53 1.70 20.76
C PRO A 16 -19.23 1.36 19.45
N GLU A 17 -19.67 2.37 18.70
CA GLU A 17 -20.28 2.22 17.38
C GLU A 17 -19.32 1.58 16.36
N MET A 18 -18.04 1.92 16.42
CA MET A 18 -17.02 1.40 15.51
C MET A 18 -16.67 -0.05 15.88
N ALA A 19 -16.60 -0.38 17.17
CA ALA A 19 -16.43 -1.76 17.62
C ALA A 19 -17.57 -2.66 17.13
N ALA A 20 -18.83 -2.19 17.22
CA ALA A 20 -19.99 -2.90 16.70
C ALA A 20 -19.91 -3.11 15.17
N ARG A 21 -19.45 -2.09 14.43
CA ARG A 21 -19.23 -2.20 12.98
C ARG A 21 -18.12 -3.19 12.62
N VAL A 22 -17.04 -3.25 13.39
CA VAL A 22 -15.97 -4.26 13.20
C VAL A 22 -16.54 -5.66 13.41
N ASP A 23 -17.28 -5.88 14.49
CA ASP A 23 -17.89 -7.18 14.77
C ASP A 23 -18.87 -7.61 13.67
N ALA A 24 -19.69 -6.67 13.16
CA ALA A 24 -20.58 -6.92 12.03
C ALA A 24 -19.81 -7.23 10.73
N ALA A 25 -18.76 -6.47 10.42
CA ALA A 25 -17.94 -6.66 9.23
C ALA A 25 -17.16 -7.99 9.25
N MET A 26 -16.92 -8.55 10.43
CA MET A 26 -16.32 -9.88 10.56
C MET A 26 -17.30 -11.03 10.30
N GLN A 27 -18.62 -10.81 10.45
CA GLN A 27 -19.61 -11.85 10.26
C GLN A 27 -19.61 -12.28 8.77
N GLY A 28 -19.17 -13.51 8.52
CA GLY A 28 -19.05 -14.10 7.17
C GLY A 28 -17.63 -14.32 6.67
N HIS A 29 -16.60 -13.77 7.34
CA HIS A 29 -15.23 -13.84 6.85
C HIS A 29 -14.37 -14.98 7.44
N GLY A 30 -14.83 -15.70 8.47
CA GLY A 30 -14.08 -16.82 9.08
C GLY A 30 -12.75 -16.45 9.76
N LYS A 31 -12.39 -15.16 9.76
CA LYS A 31 -11.14 -14.62 10.33
C LYS A 31 -11.30 -14.25 11.80
N SER A 32 -10.19 -14.30 12.55
CA SER A 32 -10.15 -13.79 13.92
C SER A 32 -10.17 -12.25 13.95
N ARG A 33 -10.61 -11.65 15.08
CA ARG A 33 -10.64 -10.18 15.24
C ARG A 33 -9.26 -9.54 15.04
N SER A 34 -8.22 -10.18 15.57
CA SER A 34 -6.84 -9.71 15.42
C SER A 34 -6.32 -9.81 13.99
N GLU A 35 -6.78 -10.80 13.23
CA GLU A 35 -6.41 -10.96 11.82
C GLU A 35 -7.10 -9.92 10.95
N PHE A 36 -8.40 -9.72 11.12
CA PHE A 36 -9.17 -8.70 10.43
C PHE A 36 -8.58 -7.30 10.64
N LEU A 37 -8.31 -6.94 11.91
CA LEU A 37 -7.74 -5.63 12.23
C LEU A 37 -6.32 -5.46 11.69
N ARG A 38 -5.50 -6.51 11.71
CA ARG A 38 -4.15 -6.47 11.14
C ARG A 38 -4.20 -6.23 9.63
N GLU A 39 -5.08 -6.93 8.92
CA GLU A 39 -5.25 -6.72 7.48
C GLU A 39 -5.75 -5.30 7.18
N ALA A 40 -6.74 -4.80 7.92
CA ALA A 40 -7.24 -3.44 7.76
C ALA A 40 -6.13 -2.39 7.93
N VAL A 41 -5.28 -2.55 8.96
CA VAL A 41 -4.13 -1.67 9.20
C VAL A 41 -3.10 -1.78 8.07
N LEU A 42 -2.76 -2.99 7.62
CA LEU A 42 -1.82 -3.20 6.52
C LEU A 42 -2.30 -2.52 5.24
N ARG A 43 -3.57 -2.71 4.86
CA ARG A 43 -4.14 -2.08 3.66
C ARG A 43 -4.12 -0.55 3.75
N TYR A 44 -4.38 0.01 4.93
CA TYR A 44 -4.30 1.46 5.13
C TYR A 44 -2.86 1.99 4.99
N ILE A 45 -1.86 1.25 5.48
CA ILE A 45 -0.45 1.62 5.34
C ILE A 45 -0.03 1.57 3.86
N GLU A 46 -0.35 0.48 3.16
CA GLU A 46 -0.06 0.33 1.73
C GLU A 46 -0.71 1.45 0.91
N GLU A 47 -1.96 1.80 1.22
CA GLU A 47 -2.65 2.91 0.55
C GLU A 47 -1.97 4.27 0.85
N CYS A 48 -1.49 4.48 2.08
CA CYS A 48 -0.71 5.66 2.41
C CYS A 48 0.59 5.73 1.60
N GLU A 49 1.33 4.64 1.50
CA GLU A 49 2.57 4.55 0.73
C GLU A 49 2.31 4.79 -0.76
N TRP A 50 1.26 4.18 -1.31
CA TRP A 50 0.86 4.37 -2.70
C TRP A 50 0.53 5.83 -3.03
N ARG A 51 -0.23 6.51 -2.16
CA ARG A 51 -0.52 7.95 -2.31
C ARG A 51 0.74 8.80 -2.27
N GLN A 52 1.73 8.44 -1.47
CA GLN A 52 3.01 9.16 -1.44
C GLN A 52 3.77 9.00 -2.75
N LEU A 53 3.80 7.78 -3.29
CA LEU A 53 4.44 7.49 -4.58
C LEU A 53 3.77 8.24 -5.73
N LEU A 54 2.44 8.24 -5.77
CA LEU A 54 1.68 8.97 -6.78
C LEU A 54 1.96 10.48 -6.73
N ARG A 55 1.94 11.08 -5.53
CA ARG A 55 2.27 12.50 -5.37
C ARG A 55 3.69 12.82 -5.85
N TYR A 56 4.67 11.99 -5.51
CA TYR A 56 6.02 12.15 -6.00
C TYR A 56 6.07 12.09 -7.54
N GLY A 57 5.37 11.14 -8.15
CA GLY A 57 5.26 11.02 -9.61
C GLY A 57 4.61 12.25 -10.25
N GLU A 58 3.53 12.77 -9.68
CA GLU A 58 2.84 13.99 -10.13
C GLU A 58 3.76 15.22 -10.07
N GLU A 59 4.54 15.36 -8.99
CA GLU A 59 5.53 16.42 -8.84
C GLU A 59 6.61 16.34 -9.93
N GLN A 60 7.17 15.13 -10.16
CA GLN A 60 8.17 14.92 -11.20
C GLN A 60 7.63 15.15 -12.62
N ALA A 61 6.41 14.69 -12.90
CA ALA A 61 5.76 14.91 -14.19
C ALA A 61 5.55 16.41 -14.43
N ARG A 62 5.06 17.15 -13.43
CA ARG A 62 4.86 18.59 -13.50
C ARG A 62 6.17 19.35 -13.70
N GLU A 63 7.23 18.99 -12.99
CA GLU A 63 8.55 19.62 -13.12
C GLU A 63 9.16 19.43 -14.52
N ARG A 64 8.88 18.28 -15.16
CA ARG A 64 9.42 17.92 -16.48
C ARG A 64 8.45 18.21 -17.63
N GLY A 65 7.25 18.69 -17.31
CA GLY A 65 6.22 19.01 -18.30
C GLY A 65 5.60 17.79 -18.99
N PHE A 66 5.62 16.62 -18.34
CA PHE A 66 5.08 15.38 -18.91
C PHE A 66 3.57 15.26 -18.68
N GLY A 67 2.87 14.86 -19.73
CA GLY A 67 1.47 14.47 -19.72
C GLY A 67 1.27 12.96 -19.86
N PRO A 68 0.04 12.45 -19.66
CA PRO A 68 -0.30 11.04 -19.89
C PRO A 68 0.05 10.53 -21.29
N GLU A 69 -0.01 11.40 -22.30
CA GLU A 69 0.36 11.12 -23.69
C GLU A 69 1.84 10.77 -23.88
N ASP A 70 2.73 11.30 -23.01
CA ASP A 70 4.17 11.10 -23.11
C ASP A 70 4.61 9.74 -22.53
N VAL A 71 3.76 9.13 -21.69
CA VAL A 71 4.09 7.92 -20.92
C VAL A 71 4.54 6.78 -21.81
N ALA A 72 3.85 6.54 -22.92
CA ALA A 72 4.19 5.44 -23.83
C ALA A 72 5.61 5.60 -24.41
N GLY A 73 5.94 6.82 -24.86
CA GLY A 73 7.26 7.13 -25.41
C GLY A 73 8.37 7.02 -24.37
N LEU A 74 8.17 7.58 -23.17
CA LEU A 74 9.13 7.49 -22.07
C LEU A 74 9.41 6.05 -21.64
N VAL A 75 8.37 5.20 -21.62
CA VAL A 75 8.52 3.78 -21.30
C VAL A 75 9.28 3.02 -22.38
N GLU A 76 9.02 3.32 -23.66
CA GLU A 76 9.75 2.71 -24.78
C GLU A 76 11.22 3.11 -24.77
N GLU A 77 11.51 4.40 -24.59
CA GLU A 77 12.87 4.95 -24.47
C GLU A 77 13.64 4.24 -23.33
N TYR A 78 13.04 4.16 -22.14
CA TYR A 78 13.65 3.48 -20.99
C TYR A 78 13.93 2.00 -21.26
N ARG A 79 12.99 1.28 -21.88
CA ARG A 79 13.18 -0.15 -22.20
C ARG A 79 14.27 -0.37 -23.25
N ALA A 80 14.35 0.52 -24.24
CA ALA A 80 15.39 0.48 -25.25
C ALA A 80 16.78 0.73 -24.63
N GLU A 81 16.87 1.68 -23.71
CA GLU A 81 18.10 1.97 -22.96
C GLU A 81 18.50 0.81 -22.04
N ALA A 82 17.56 0.24 -21.28
CA ALA A 82 17.82 -0.88 -20.38
C ALA A 82 18.24 -2.18 -21.10
N SER A 83 17.87 -2.33 -22.37
CA SER A 83 18.25 -3.49 -23.20
C SER A 83 19.61 -3.32 -23.89
N ARG A 84 20.23 -2.12 -23.81
CA ARG A 84 21.59 -1.93 -24.30
C ARG A 84 22.59 -2.61 -23.35
N PRO A 85 23.53 -3.41 -23.87
CA PRO A 85 24.56 -4.00 -23.02
C PRO A 85 25.38 -2.87 -22.39
N GLN A 86 25.42 -2.86 -21.06
CA GLN A 86 26.33 -2.00 -20.31
C GLN A 86 27.75 -2.41 -20.68
N THR A 87 28.47 -1.53 -21.40
CA THR A 87 29.87 -1.74 -21.80
C THR A 87 30.80 -1.21 -20.73
#